data_AF-A0A928U7Z7-F1
#
_entry.id   AF-A0A928U7Z7-F1
#
_cell.length_a   1.000
_cell.length_b   1.000
_cell.length_c   1.000
_cell.angle_alpha   90.00
_cell.angle_beta   90.00
_cell.angle_gamma   90.00
#
_symmetry.space_group_name_H-M   'P 1'
#
loop_
_entity.id
_entity.type
_entity.pdbx_description
1 polymer ?
#
loop_
_entity_poly.entity_id
_entity_poly.type
_entity_poly.pdbx_seq_one_letter_code
_entity_poly.pdbx_strand_id
1 'polypeptide(L)'
;MCLTDSLVWRQRWEALAQILTTLSTHYEEASLQDPWLHTMHALAGCLQAFAQSQFEFFYTGFSNGKLLPSMVYPEEHVIRATLDQVAYDTAVIQAAASQRQIAVHRPVLEKADRLAQLALDVAVHSGLLAEQCTAVTYFHKSPHIRVIPYAPVALIGIPPTCLTTARDLLAIPHEVGHFVYHHAPGLAADLHGFIPLDPPWINHWVEEVFADVYGCLVAGPVIGLSCQDLIYDNAYPSLVADDGEHPVDAIRPFAYSTALAELNYEQAAPALTTCWQTRLRVRHNPTNFIPFGANTPVSLPEALTAVNNATIRFVNYLENTRRVQQPGPWSNDAASLSDLYAQFEEWVTTPPETAVYTLRDLENGKVGLVHNGSAPVSIRRKGRTKTWRDWFKAEAANHDGPIAWNGWLPIFTSGFWPTKGPDDNSDGGNP
;
A
#
# COMPACT_ATOMS: atom_id res chain seq x y z
N MET A 1 16.08 -22.32 -29.33
CA MET A 1 15.16 -21.74 -28.34
C MET A 1 13.91 -22.59 -28.38
N CYS A 2 13.62 -23.33 -27.31
CA CYS A 2 12.42 -24.15 -27.26
C CYS A 2 11.23 -23.20 -27.09
N LEU A 3 10.44 -23.02 -28.16
CA LEU A 3 9.06 -22.54 -28.13
C LEU A 3 8.16 -23.56 -27.41
N THR A 4 8.60 -24.10 -26.27
CA THR A 4 7.80 -25.03 -25.48
C THR A 4 6.78 -24.22 -24.71
N ASP A 5 5.68 -23.99 -25.43
CA ASP A 5 4.34 -23.70 -24.96
C ASP A 5 3.86 -22.24 -24.97
N SER A 6 4.16 -21.53 -26.06
CA SER A 6 3.52 -20.23 -26.38
C SER A 6 1.98 -20.35 -26.37
N LEU A 7 1.45 -21.51 -26.77
CA LEU A 7 0.03 -21.82 -26.72
C LEU A 7 -0.51 -21.86 -25.28
N VAL A 8 0.16 -22.55 -24.34
CA VAL A 8 -0.30 -22.61 -22.94
C VAL A 8 -0.35 -21.24 -22.28
N TRP A 9 0.63 -20.37 -22.51
CA TRP A 9 0.60 -19.01 -21.94
C TRP A 9 -0.60 -18.20 -22.44
N ARG A 10 -0.91 -18.31 -23.73
CA ARG A 10 -2.08 -17.67 -24.32
C ARG A 10 -3.39 -18.23 -23.78
N GLN A 11 -3.51 -19.55 -23.65
CA GLN A 11 -4.67 -20.20 -23.05
C GLN A 11 -4.89 -19.79 -21.59
N ARG A 12 -3.80 -19.66 -20.80
CA ARG A 12 -3.87 -19.18 -19.41
C ARG A 12 -4.36 -17.74 -19.34
N TRP A 13 -3.86 -16.87 -20.22
CA TRP A 13 -4.35 -15.50 -20.34
C TRP A 13 -5.83 -15.46 -20.73
N GLU A 14 -6.24 -16.21 -21.75
CA GLU A 14 -7.64 -16.28 -22.22
C GLU A 14 -8.58 -16.74 -21.10
N ALA A 15 -8.17 -17.72 -20.29
CA ALA A 15 -8.94 -18.16 -19.14
C ALA A 15 -9.15 -17.04 -18.09
N LEU A 16 -8.08 -16.31 -17.74
CA LEU A 16 -8.18 -15.17 -16.81
C LEU A 16 -9.03 -14.03 -17.39
N ALA A 17 -8.84 -13.71 -18.67
CA ALA A 17 -9.62 -12.68 -19.36
C ALA A 17 -11.12 -13.04 -19.39
N GLN A 18 -11.45 -14.32 -19.56
CA GLN A 18 -12.82 -14.80 -19.51
C GLN A 18 -13.41 -14.67 -18.09
N ILE A 19 -12.65 -15.02 -17.05
CA ILE A 19 -13.09 -14.83 -15.64
C ILE A 19 -13.37 -13.35 -15.36
N LEU A 20 -12.44 -12.46 -15.73
CA LEU A 20 -12.61 -11.01 -15.54
C LEU A 20 -13.82 -10.47 -16.30
N THR A 21 -14.06 -10.94 -17.52
CA THR A 21 -15.26 -10.57 -18.30
C THR A 21 -16.53 -11.02 -17.57
N THR A 22 -16.58 -12.26 -17.09
CA THR A 22 -17.73 -12.79 -16.34
C THR A 22 -17.98 -12.01 -15.05
N LEU A 23 -16.93 -11.70 -14.27
CA LEU A 23 -17.04 -10.87 -13.07
C LEU A 23 -17.52 -9.46 -13.41
N SER A 24 -16.96 -8.84 -14.45
CA SER A 24 -17.35 -7.51 -14.91
C SER A 24 -18.83 -7.46 -15.26
N THR A 25 -19.33 -8.39 -16.08
CA THR A 25 -20.76 -8.48 -16.43
C THR A 25 -21.63 -8.70 -15.19
N HIS A 26 -21.23 -9.61 -14.29
CA HIS A 26 -21.98 -9.86 -13.07
C HIS A 26 -22.09 -8.61 -12.19
N TYR A 27 -21.01 -7.86 -12.01
CA TYR A 27 -21.01 -6.62 -11.23
C TYR A 27 -21.77 -5.50 -11.91
N GLU A 28 -21.72 -5.41 -13.24
CA GLU A 28 -22.53 -4.45 -14.01
C GLU A 28 -24.03 -4.66 -13.72
N GLU A 29 -24.52 -5.89 -13.88
CA GLU A 29 -25.91 -6.24 -13.63
C GLU A 29 -26.31 -6.01 -12.16
N ALA A 30 -25.48 -6.46 -11.23
CA ALA A 30 -25.75 -6.32 -9.79
C ALA A 30 -25.66 -4.86 -9.31
N SER A 31 -24.88 -4.01 -9.99
CA SER A 31 -24.75 -2.60 -9.64
C SER A 31 -26.03 -1.78 -9.83
N LEU A 32 -27.00 -2.31 -10.56
CA LEU A 32 -28.35 -1.74 -10.65
C LEU A 32 -29.09 -1.78 -9.30
N GLN A 33 -28.71 -2.72 -8.43
CA GLN A 33 -29.33 -2.91 -7.10
C GLN A 33 -28.43 -2.38 -5.98
N ASP A 34 -27.11 -2.49 -6.15
CA ASP A 34 -26.12 -2.03 -5.19
C ASP A 34 -25.09 -1.10 -5.89
N PRO A 35 -25.27 0.23 -5.80
CA PRO A 35 -24.40 1.19 -6.47
C PRO A 35 -22.91 1.05 -6.12
N TRP A 36 -22.58 0.42 -4.99
CA TRP A 36 -21.19 0.18 -4.61
C TRP A 36 -20.49 -0.79 -5.58
N LEU A 37 -21.24 -1.73 -6.19
CA LEU A 37 -20.69 -2.67 -7.18
C LEU A 37 -20.25 -1.99 -8.48
N HIS A 38 -20.61 -0.73 -8.72
CA HIS A 38 -19.99 0.03 -9.82
C HIS A 38 -18.47 0.13 -9.67
N THR A 39 -17.95 0.29 -8.45
CA THR A 39 -16.50 0.33 -8.23
C THR A 39 -15.86 -1.01 -8.59
N MET A 40 -16.49 -2.13 -8.22
CA MET A 40 -15.96 -3.47 -8.52
C MET A 40 -16.02 -3.78 -10.01
N HIS A 41 -17.12 -3.41 -10.68
CA HIS A 41 -17.26 -3.49 -12.13
C HIS A 41 -16.13 -2.72 -12.84
N ALA A 42 -15.97 -1.45 -12.52
CA ALA A 42 -14.96 -0.59 -13.15
C ALA A 42 -13.53 -1.07 -12.83
N LEU A 43 -13.29 -1.58 -11.61
CA LEU A 43 -11.99 -2.10 -11.18
C LEU A 43 -11.62 -3.38 -11.92
N ALA A 44 -12.56 -4.33 -12.08
CA ALA A 44 -12.37 -5.54 -12.89
C ALA A 44 -12.04 -5.19 -14.35
N GLY A 45 -12.77 -4.23 -14.94
CA GLY A 45 -12.49 -3.73 -16.28
C GLY A 45 -11.13 -3.02 -16.42
N CYS A 46 -10.69 -2.29 -15.38
CA CYS A 46 -9.36 -1.68 -15.36
C CYS A 46 -8.25 -2.74 -15.27
N LEU A 47 -8.40 -3.74 -14.40
CA LEU A 47 -7.47 -4.85 -14.29
C LEU A 47 -7.39 -5.62 -15.61
N GLN A 48 -8.51 -5.95 -16.24
CA GLN A 48 -8.52 -6.65 -17.53
C GLN A 48 -7.75 -5.88 -18.61
N ALA A 49 -8.01 -4.57 -18.75
CA ALA A 49 -7.32 -3.75 -19.74
C ALA A 49 -5.82 -3.60 -19.44
N PHE A 50 -5.44 -3.44 -18.17
CA PHE A 50 -4.04 -3.35 -17.76
C PHE A 50 -3.30 -4.68 -17.99
N ALA A 51 -3.90 -5.76 -17.53
CA ALA A 51 -3.37 -7.11 -17.63
C ALA A 51 -3.17 -7.52 -19.10
N GLN A 52 -4.13 -7.21 -19.97
CA GLN A 52 -3.99 -7.44 -21.41
C GLN A 52 -2.80 -6.69 -21.98
N SER A 53 -2.69 -5.39 -21.67
CA SER A 53 -1.58 -4.55 -22.12
C SER A 53 -0.23 -5.05 -21.60
N GLN A 54 -0.16 -5.51 -20.36
CA GLN A 54 1.05 -6.04 -19.74
C GLN A 54 1.45 -7.40 -20.34
N PHE A 55 0.49 -8.32 -20.43
CA PHE A 55 0.70 -9.64 -21.01
C PHE A 55 1.15 -9.53 -22.46
N GLU A 56 0.45 -8.77 -23.31
CA GLU A 56 0.82 -8.62 -24.71
C GLU A 56 2.18 -7.94 -24.87
N PHE A 57 2.51 -6.95 -24.04
CA PHE A 57 3.83 -6.30 -24.06
C PHE A 57 4.96 -7.31 -23.87
N PHE A 58 4.88 -8.17 -22.85
CA PHE A 58 5.92 -9.17 -22.59
C PHE A 58 5.85 -10.35 -23.55
N TYR A 59 4.67 -10.92 -23.75
CA TYR A 59 4.48 -12.10 -24.57
C TYR A 59 4.93 -11.87 -26.01
N THR A 60 4.44 -10.79 -26.64
CA THR A 60 4.86 -10.46 -28.02
C THR A 60 6.30 -9.99 -28.05
N GLY A 61 6.73 -9.22 -27.04
CA GLY A 61 8.06 -8.66 -26.95
C GLY A 61 9.17 -9.71 -26.84
N PHE A 62 8.98 -10.78 -26.07
CA PHE A 62 9.93 -11.89 -26.05
C PHE A 62 9.83 -12.73 -27.33
N SER A 63 8.61 -13.04 -27.79
CA SER A 63 8.38 -13.87 -28.99
C SER A 63 9.02 -13.32 -30.27
N ASN A 64 9.08 -12.00 -30.42
CA ASN A 64 9.67 -11.34 -31.59
C ASN A 64 11.11 -10.85 -31.36
N GLY A 65 11.72 -11.16 -30.21
CA GLY A 65 13.07 -10.74 -29.85
C GLY A 65 13.22 -9.25 -29.52
N LYS A 66 12.11 -8.52 -29.34
CA LYS A 66 12.12 -7.11 -28.93
C LYS A 66 12.56 -6.92 -27.48
N LEU A 67 12.26 -7.87 -26.61
CA LEU A 67 12.70 -7.89 -25.22
C LEU A 67 13.74 -9.00 -25.06
N LEU A 68 14.89 -8.69 -24.46
CA LEU A 68 15.90 -9.68 -24.13
C LEU A 68 15.66 -10.22 -22.73
N PRO A 69 15.58 -11.55 -22.53
CA PRO A 69 15.40 -12.13 -21.21
C PRO A 69 16.63 -11.90 -20.32
N SER A 70 16.45 -12.00 -19.01
CA SER A 70 17.53 -12.01 -18.02
C SER A 70 17.79 -13.43 -17.53
N MET A 71 19.00 -13.71 -17.04
CA MET A 71 19.26 -14.96 -16.32
C MET A 71 18.47 -15.02 -14.99
N VAL A 72 18.23 -13.88 -14.36
CA VAL A 72 17.46 -13.78 -13.10
C VAL A 72 15.95 -13.84 -13.39
N TYR A 73 15.53 -13.24 -14.50
CA TYR A 73 14.12 -13.16 -14.90
C TYR A 73 13.96 -13.74 -16.32
N PRO A 74 13.87 -15.07 -16.45
CA PRO A 74 13.58 -15.72 -17.73
C PRO A 74 12.17 -15.36 -18.21
N GLU A 75 11.92 -15.48 -19.52
CA GLU A 75 10.64 -15.16 -20.16
C GLU A 75 9.46 -15.83 -19.43
N GLU A 76 9.56 -17.13 -19.17
CA GLU A 76 8.50 -17.92 -18.53
C GLU A 76 8.19 -17.42 -17.12
N HIS A 77 9.20 -16.93 -16.40
CA HIS A 77 9.00 -16.32 -15.08
C HIS A 77 8.21 -15.03 -15.21
N VAL A 78 8.59 -14.13 -16.12
CA VAL A 78 7.91 -12.83 -16.32
C VAL A 78 6.45 -13.01 -16.72
N ILE A 79 6.18 -13.94 -17.66
CA ILE A 79 4.81 -14.22 -18.12
C ILE A 79 3.98 -14.87 -17.00
N ARG A 80 4.52 -15.87 -16.31
CA ARG A 80 3.84 -16.50 -15.17
C ARG A 80 3.52 -15.50 -14.06
N ALA A 81 4.51 -14.73 -13.61
CA ALA A 81 4.33 -13.76 -12.53
C ALA A 81 3.29 -12.69 -12.91
N THR A 82 3.25 -12.28 -14.19
CA THR A 82 2.18 -11.39 -14.70
C THR A 82 0.80 -12.04 -14.56
N LEU A 83 0.64 -13.31 -14.93
CA LEU A 83 -0.65 -14.01 -14.85
C LEU A 83 -1.07 -14.33 -13.42
N ASP A 84 -0.13 -14.76 -12.57
CA ASP A 84 -0.36 -15.05 -11.15
C ASP A 84 -0.84 -13.78 -10.43
N GLN A 85 -0.22 -12.65 -10.74
CA GLN A 85 -0.60 -11.36 -10.19
C GLN A 85 -2.02 -10.94 -10.61
N VAL A 86 -2.39 -11.18 -11.87
CA VAL A 86 -3.76 -10.92 -12.37
C VAL A 86 -4.76 -11.84 -11.68
N ALA A 87 -4.43 -13.12 -11.51
CA ALA A 87 -5.28 -14.07 -10.80
C ALA A 87 -5.49 -13.63 -9.33
N TYR A 88 -4.42 -13.17 -8.67
CA TYR A 88 -4.52 -12.71 -7.29
C TYR A 88 -5.34 -11.42 -7.17
N ASP A 89 -5.12 -10.41 -8.02
CA ASP A 89 -5.97 -9.20 -8.04
C ASP A 89 -7.44 -9.53 -8.36
N THR A 90 -7.69 -10.51 -9.24
CA THR A 90 -9.04 -11.01 -9.52
C THR A 90 -9.70 -11.57 -8.27
N ALA A 91 -8.98 -12.39 -7.50
CA ALA A 91 -9.47 -12.98 -6.26
C ALA A 91 -9.75 -11.91 -5.19
N VAL A 92 -8.90 -10.88 -5.09
CA VAL A 92 -9.10 -9.77 -4.16
C VAL A 92 -10.35 -8.95 -4.52
N ILE A 93 -10.53 -8.59 -5.81
CA ILE A 93 -11.72 -7.88 -6.28
C ILE A 93 -12.98 -8.70 -5.97
N GLN A 94 -12.93 -10.01 -6.22
CA GLN A 94 -14.04 -10.90 -5.91
C GLN A 94 -14.33 -10.96 -4.40
N ALA A 95 -13.29 -11.06 -3.55
CA ALA A 95 -13.44 -11.06 -2.11
C ALA A 95 -14.07 -9.75 -1.61
N ALA A 96 -13.58 -8.60 -2.05
CA ALA A 96 -14.11 -7.28 -1.69
C ALA A 96 -15.59 -7.13 -2.07
N ALA A 97 -15.99 -7.65 -3.24
CA ALA A 97 -17.37 -7.68 -3.69
C ALA A 97 -18.26 -8.62 -2.88
N SER A 98 -17.85 -9.89 -2.73
CA SER A 98 -18.65 -10.92 -2.05
C SER A 98 -18.81 -10.62 -0.56
N GLN A 99 -17.78 -10.11 0.12
CA GLN A 99 -17.86 -9.80 1.54
C GLN A 99 -18.88 -8.71 1.86
N ARG A 100 -19.10 -7.73 0.98
CA ARG A 100 -20.14 -6.70 1.17
C ARG A 100 -21.56 -7.21 0.97
N GLN A 101 -21.73 -8.35 0.30
CA GLN A 101 -23.03 -9.01 0.23
C GLN A 101 -23.41 -9.69 1.55
N ILE A 102 -22.46 -9.81 2.50
CA ILE A 102 -22.71 -10.37 3.83
C ILE A 102 -23.15 -9.22 4.76
N ALA A 103 -24.38 -9.30 5.27
CA ALA A 103 -25.01 -8.23 6.04
C ALA A 103 -24.21 -7.77 7.27
N VAL A 104 -23.56 -8.69 7.98
CA VAL A 104 -22.75 -8.36 9.18
C VAL A 104 -21.42 -7.69 8.83
N HIS A 105 -20.90 -7.92 7.62
CA HIS A 105 -19.62 -7.35 7.17
C HIS A 105 -19.77 -5.93 6.65
N ARG A 106 -20.85 -5.66 5.91
CA ARG A 106 -21.05 -4.39 5.19
C ARG A 106 -20.88 -3.14 6.06
N PRO A 107 -21.50 -3.00 7.25
CA PRO A 107 -21.35 -1.78 8.05
C PRO A 107 -19.91 -1.50 8.49
N VAL A 108 -19.13 -2.57 8.74
CA VAL A 108 -17.73 -2.45 9.16
C VAL A 108 -16.85 -2.07 7.99
N LEU A 109 -17.06 -2.67 6.81
CA LEU A 109 -16.35 -2.32 5.59
C LEU A 109 -16.67 -0.89 5.12
N GLU A 110 -17.93 -0.46 5.18
CA GLU A 110 -18.31 0.92 4.86
C GLU A 110 -17.68 1.95 5.83
N LYS A 111 -17.61 1.60 7.12
CA LYS A 111 -16.88 2.38 8.11
C LYS A 111 -15.40 2.45 7.77
N ALA A 112 -14.78 1.31 7.49
CA ALA A 112 -13.36 1.24 7.14
C ALA A 112 -13.03 2.00 5.83
N ASP A 113 -13.91 1.93 4.82
CA ASP A 113 -13.81 2.74 3.58
C ASP A 113 -13.77 4.24 3.89
N ARG A 114 -14.65 4.71 4.80
CA ARG A 114 -14.66 6.12 5.23
C ARG A 114 -13.39 6.51 5.97
N LEU A 115 -12.88 5.67 6.85
CA LEU A 115 -11.62 5.93 7.57
C LEU A 115 -10.43 6.01 6.61
N ALA A 116 -10.37 5.09 5.65
CA ALA A 116 -9.35 5.09 4.61
C ALA A 116 -9.50 6.31 3.68
N GLN A 117 -10.73 6.71 3.36
CA GLN A 117 -10.97 7.93 2.59
C GLN A 117 -10.53 9.19 3.34
N LEU A 118 -10.86 9.31 4.64
CA LEU A 118 -10.38 10.42 5.49
C LEU A 118 -8.85 10.49 5.51
N ALA A 119 -8.18 9.34 5.61
CA ALA A 119 -6.73 9.26 5.54
C ALA A 119 -6.18 9.66 4.15
N LEU A 120 -6.82 9.25 3.06
CA LEU A 120 -6.43 9.66 1.69
C LEU A 120 -6.64 11.15 1.43
N ASP A 121 -7.74 11.69 1.94
CA ASP A 121 -8.13 13.09 1.75
C ASP A 121 -7.06 14.05 2.28
N VAL A 122 -6.29 13.67 3.30
CA VAL A 122 -5.12 14.43 3.76
C VAL A 122 -4.11 14.64 2.64
N ALA A 123 -3.74 13.58 1.91
CA ALA A 123 -2.82 13.66 0.79
C ALA A 123 -3.44 14.33 -0.45
N VAL A 124 -4.74 14.14 -0.69
CA VAL A 124 -5.43 14.79 -1.82
C VAL A 124 -5.57 16.30 -1.60
N HIS A 125 -6.05 16.74 -0.43
CA HIS A 125 -6.26 18.16 -0.12
C HIS A 125 -4.96 18.97 -0.02
N SER A 126 -3.86 18.31 0.39
CA SER A 126 -2.53 18.94 0.40
C SER A 126 -1.85 18.97 -0.98
N GLY A 127 -2.43 18.31 -1.98
CA GLY A 127 -1.84 18.20 -3.32
C GLY A 127 -0.63 17.25 -3.38
N LEU A 128 -0.45 16.40 -2.36
CA LEU A 128 0.55 15.33 -2.37
C LEU A 128 0.19 14.25 -3.41
N LEU A 129 -1.09 13.89 -3.49
CA LEU A 129 -1.65 13.12 -4.60
C LEU A 129 -2.17 14.08 -5.68
N ALA A 130 -1.71 13.90 -6.92
CA ALA A 130 -2.03 14.79 -8.03
C ALA A 130 -3.48 14.67 -8.53
N GLU A 131 -4.19 13.63 -8.12
CA GLU A 131 -5.55 13.36 -8.55
C GLU A 131 -6.37 12.78 -7.39
N GLN A 132 -7.69 12.93 -7.46
CA GLN A 132 -8.60 12.28 -6.51
C GLN A 132 -8.42 10.76 -6.58
N CYS A 133 -8.41 10.12 -5.41
CA CYS A 133 -8.43 8.67 -5.24
C CYS A 133 -9.64 8.27 -4.39
N THR A 134 -9.97 6.98 -4.42
CA THR A 134 -10.96 6.38 -3.50
C THR A 134 -10.35 5.22 -2.73
N ALA A 135 -10.92 4.85 -1.59
CA ALA A 135 -10.53 3.68 -0.83
C ALA A 135 -11.58 2.56 -0.93
N VAL A 136 -11.09 1.32 -1.00
CA VAL A 136 -11.91 0.11 -0.87
C VAL A 136 -11.22 -0.81 0.11
N THR A 137 -11.92 -1.16 1.18
CA THR A 137 -11.46 -2.11 2.19
C THR A 137 -12.06 -3.49 1.98
N TYR A 138 -11.40 -4.53 2.45
CA TYR A 138 -11.92 -5.91 2.46
C TYR A 138 -11.29 -6.69 3.61
N PHE A 139 -11.94 -7.75 4.07
CA PHE A 139 -11.36 -8.61 5.10
C PHE A 139 -10.24 -9.48 4.53
N HIS A 140 -9.11 -9.50 5.23
CA HIS A 140 -7.90 -10.26 4.93
C HIS A 140 -7.23 -10.76 6.21
N LYS A 141 -6.28 -11.71 6.15
CA LYS A 141 -5.61 -12.27 7.34
C LYS A 141 -4.92 -11.23 8.24
N SER A 142 -4.45 -10.14 7.64
CA SER A 142 -3.77 -9.02 8.30
C SER A 142 -4.04 -7.72 7.54
N PRO A 143 -3.85 -6.55 8.19
CA PRO A 143 -3.69 -5.29 7.49
C PRO A 143 -2.67 -5.41 6.37
N HIS A 144 -3.01 -4.89 5.19
CA HIS A 144 -2.07 -4.68 4.09
C HIS A 144 -2.72 -3.79 3.02
N ILE A 145 -1.92 -2.96 2.36
CA ILE A 145 -2.31 -2.28 1.14
C ILE A 145 -1.98 -3.14 -0.08
N ARG A 146 -2.92 -3.21 -1.02
CA ARG A 146 -2.67 -3.73 -2.35
C ARG A 146 -2.36 -2.58 -3.29
N VAL A 147 -1.08 -2.42 -3.64
CA VAL A 147 -0.62 -1.41 -4.59
C VAL A 147 -1.05 -1.81 -6.01
N ILE A 148 -2.11 -1.17 -6.51
CA ILE A 148 -2.68 -1.45 -7.84
C ILE A 148 -2.41 -0.29 -8.81
N PRO A 149 -1.61 -0.48 -9.87
CA PRO A 149 -1.23 0.62 -10.73
C PRO A 149 -2.31 1.03 -11.75
N TYR A 150 -3.38 0.24 -11.88
CA TYR A 150 -4.34 0.34 -12.99
C TYR A 150 -5.61 1.13 -12.65
N ALA A 151 -5.79 1.58 -11.40
CA ALA A 151 -6.92 2.37 -10.97
C ALA A 151 -6.56 3.28 -9.77
N PRO A 152 -7.23 4.44 -9.59
CA PRO A 152 -7.00 5.32 -8.44
C PRO A 152 -7.75 4.83 -7.20
N VAL A 153 -7.48 3.60 -6.80
CA VAL A 153 -8.16 2.92 -5.70
C VAL A 153 -7.11 2.41 -4.72
N ALA A 154 -7.15 2.90 -3.48
CA ALA A 154 -6.41 2.30 -2.38
C ALA A 154 -7.19 1.06 -1.90
N LEU A 155 -6.70 -0.11 -2.26
CA LEU A 155 -7.35 -1.39 -1.97
C LEU A 155 -6.71 -2.00 -0.72
N ILE A 156 -7.41 -1.95 0.43
CA ILE A 156 -6.83 -2.21 1.75
C ILE A 156 -7.46 -3.45 2.38
N GLY A 157 -6.66 -4.45 2.72
CA GLY A 157 -7.09 -5.55 3.58
C GLY A 157 -7.12 -5.11 5.04
N ILE A 158 -8.16 -5.51 5.78
CA ILE A 158 -8.29 -5.34 7.24
C ILE A 158 -8.59 -6.70 7.90
N PRO A 159 -8.19 -6.95 9.15
CA PRO A 159 -8.44 -8.22 9.80
C PRO A 159 -9.94 -8.41 10.11
N PRO A 160 -10.49 -9.65 10.05
CA PRO A 160 -11.87 -9.93 10.45
C PRO A 160 -12.20 -9.51 11.89
N THR A 161 -11.20 -9.39 12.75
CA THR A 161 -11.36 -8.92 14.13
C THR A 161 -11.90 -7.48 14.22
N CYS A 162 -11.78 -6.67 13.17
CA CYS A 162 -12.46 -5.37 13.06
C CYS A 162 -13.99 -5.46 13.20
N LEU A 163 -14.59 -6.65 13.03
CA LEU A 163 -16.02 -6.86 13.27
C LEU A 163 -16.44 -6.55 14.70
N THR A 164 -15.53 -6.75 15.66
CA THR A 164 -15.80 -6.57 17.10
C THR A 164 -14.82 -5.62 17.78
N THR A 165 -13.64 -5.42 17.18
CA THR A 165 -12.54 -4.66 17.77
C THR A 165 -12.24 -3.45 16.90
N ALA A 166 -12.75 -2.27 17.29
CA ALA A 166 -12.55 -1.06 16.51
C ALA A 166 -11.06 -0.66 16.39
N ARG A 167 -10.25 -0.98 17.41
CA ARG A 167 -8.80 -0.69 17.44
C ARG A 167 -8.04 -1.28 16.26
N ASP A 168 -8.50 -2.40 15.71
CA ASP A 168 -7.85 -3.06 14.58
C ASP A 168 -7.98 -2.23 13.28
N LEU A 169 -8.86 -1.22 13.25
CA LEU A 169 -8.95 -0.24 12.17
C LEU A 169 -7.79 0.80 12.21
N LEU A 170 -7.01 0.87 13.28
CA LEU A 170 -5.90 1.82 13.44
C LEU A 170 -4.71 1.54 12.52
N ALA A 171 -4.66 0.38 11.86
CA ALA A 171 -3.67 0.10 10.83
C ALA A 171 -3.97 0.87 9.52
N ILE A 172 -5.21 1.28 9.28
CA ILE A 172 -5.64 1.92 8.01
C ILE A 172 -4.77 3.14 7.62
N PRO A 173 -4.46 4.10 8.49
CA PRO A 173 -3.61 5.25 8.14
C PRO A 173 -2.23 4.85 7.66
N HIS A 174 -1.63 3.81 8.26
CA HIS A 174 -0.34 3.29 7.86
C HIS A 174 -0.42 2.67 6.45
N GLU A 175 -1.44 1.84 6.18
CA GLU A 175 -1.69 1.28 4.84
C GLU A 175 -1.96 2.34 3.78
N VAL A 176 -2.66 3.43 4.14
CA VAL A 176 -2.83 4.59 3.27
C VAL A 176 -1.51 5.32 3.04
N GLY A 177 -0.62 5.36 4.05
CA GLY A 177 0.74 5.85 3.92
C GLY A 177 1.49 5.14 2.79
N HIS A 178 1.48 3.81 2.74
CA HIS A 178 2.05 3.07 1.61
C HIS A 178 1.43 3.46 0.26
N PHE A 179 0.11 3.58 0.19
CA PHE A 179 -0.55 4.02 -1.04
C PHE A 179 -0.03 5.39 -1.49
N VAL A 180 0.08 6.35 -0.57
CA VAL A 180 0.60 7.69 -0.84
C VAL A 180 2.07 7.64 -1.28
N TYR A 181 2.90 6.84 -0.62
CA TYR A 181 4.31 6.64 -0.97
C TYR A 181 4.50 6.27 -2.45
N HIS A 182 3.71 5.30 -2.93
CA HIS A 182 3.81 4.78 -4.30
C HIS A 182 3.14 5.65 -5.37
N HIS A 183 2.13 6.45 -4.99
CA HIS A 183 1.30 7.18 -5.96
C HIS A 183 1.55 8.70 -5.98
N ALA A 184 2.17 9.27 -4.96
CA ALA A 184 2.54 10.68 -4.93
C ALA A 184 3.74 10.95 -5.87
N PRO A 185 3.60 11.83 -6.89
CA PRO A 185 4.66 12.05 -7.87
C PRO A 185 5.97 12.57 -7.24
N GLY A 186 7.04 11.79 -7.43
CA GLY A 186 8.40 12.13 -6.97
C GLY A 186 8.63 11.92 -5.47
N LEU A 187 7.60 11.55 -4.70
CA LEU A 187 7.71 11.43 -3.25
C LEU A 187 8.76 10.41 -2.82
N ALA A 188 8.66 9.16 -3.28
CA ALA A 188 9.64 8.12 -2.93
C ALA A 188 11.08 8.54 -3.28
N ALA A 189 11.29 9.15 -4.45
CA ALA A 189 12.61 9.63 -4.87
C ALA A 189 13.15 10.73 -3.95
N ASP A 190 12.31 11.69 -3.58
CA ASP A 190 12.68 12.77 -2.65
C ASP A 190 13.04 12.21 -1.27
N LEU A 191 12.24 11.26 -0.75
CA LEU A 191 12.46 10.63 0.55
C LEU A 191 13.75 9.82 0.59
N HIS A 192 14.02 8.99 -0.42
CA HIS A 192 15.31 8.30 -0.56
C HIS A 192 16.48 9.29 -0.66
N GLY A 193 16.29 10.46 -1.28
CA GLY A 193 17.30 11.52 -1.33
C GLY A 193 17.64 12.15 0.03
N PHE A 194 16.79 12.00 1.05
CA PHE A 194 17.05 12.49 2.42
C PHE A 194 17.83 11.50 3.28
N ILE A 195 17.91 10.25 2.85
CA ILE A 195 18.46 9.14 3.62
C ILE A 195 19.88 8.86 3.12
N PRO A 196 20.87 8.71 4.03
CA PRO A 196 22.23 8.42 3.61
C PRO A 196 22.30 7.07 2.90
N LEU A 197 23.19 6.98 1.90
CA LEU A 197 23.45 5.72 1.18
C LEU A 197 24.17 4.68 2.06
N ASP A 198 24.85 5.14 3.12
CA ASP A 198 25.61 4.31 4.06
C ASP A 198 25.16 4.62 5.50
N PRO A 199 24.83 3.60 6.32
CA PRO A 199 24.78 2.18 5.95
C PRO A 199 23.58 1.84 5.06
N PRO A 200 23.70 0.88 4.13
CA PRO A 200 22.67 0.64 3.12
C PRO A 200 21.33 0.16 3.70
N TRP A 201 21.33 -0.51 4.86
CA TRP A 201 20.14 -1.11 5.44
C TRP A 201 19.00 -0.10 5.73
N ILE A 202 19.33 1.15 6.08
CA ILE A 202 18.29 2.17 6.36
C ILE A 202 17.47 2.51 5.10
N ASN A 203 18.04 2.31 3.91
CA ASN A 203 17.34 2.59 2.65
C ASN A 203 16.19 1.62 2.40
N HIS A 204 16.21 0.43 2.99
CA HIS A 204 15.11 -0.52 2.85
C HIS A 204 13.89 -0.11 3.70
N TRP A 205 14.10 0.62 4.79
CA TRP A 205 13.05 1.00 5.73
C TRP A 205 12.32 2.30 5.38
N VAL A 206 12.71 2.97 4.29
CA VAL A 206 12.20 4.30 3.92
C VAL A 206 10.69 4.34 3.77
N GLU A 207 10.13 3.33 3.11
CA GLU A 207 8.69 3.23 2.90
C GLU A 207 7.92 3.05 4.20
N GLU A 208 8.36 2.13 5.06
CA GLU A 208 7.74 1.84 6.36
C GLU A 208 7.83 3.04 7.32
N VAL A 209 9.00 3.70 7.41
CA VAL A 209 9.15 4.91 8.23
C VAL A 209 8.25 6.03 7.72
N PHE A 210 8.10 6.16 6.38
CA PHE A 210 7.15 7.12 5.82
C PHE A 210 5.71 6.78 6.17
N ALA A 211 5.30 5.51 6.06
CA ALA A 211 3.96 5.06 6.39
C ALA A 211 3.63 5.27 7.88
N ASP A 212 4.59 5.05 8.77
CA ASP A 212 4.48 5.35 10.21
C ASP A 212 4.28 6.85 10.47
N VAL A 213 5.08 7.71 9.82
CA VAL A 213 4.96 9.18 9.90
C VAL A 213 3.62 9.67 9.36
N TYR A 214 3.20 9.16 8.20
CA TYR A 214 1.91 9.49 7.60
C TYR A 214 0.75 9.05 8.51
N GLY A 215 0.89 7.88 9.14
CA GLY A 215 -0.03 7.38 10.14
C GLY A 215 -0.18 8.33 11.33
N CYS A 216 0.93 8.85 11.88
CA CYS A 216 0.90 9.87 12.94
C CYS A 216 0.22 11.17 12.50
N LEU A 217 0.49 11.64 11.28
CA LEU A 217 -0.15 12.84 10.74
C LEU A 217 -1.68 12.70 10.67
N VAL A 218 -2.19 11.52 10.33
CA VAL A 218 -3.62 11.27 10.14
C VAL A 218 -4.33 10.94 11.46
N ALA A 219 -3.82 9.97 12.22
CA ALA A 219 -4.51 9.40 13.37
C ALA A 219 -4.07 10.00 14.72
N GLY A 220 -2.98 10.77 14.74
CA GLY A 220 -2.41 11.29 15.98
C GLY A 220 -1.82 10.17 16.85
N PRO A 221 -1.80 10.31 18.19
CA PRO A 221 -1.02 9.43 19.05
C PRO A 221 -1.51 7.98 19.17
N VAL A 222 -2.81 7.72 18.99
CA VAL A 222 -3.39 6.38 19.19
C VAL A 222 -2.79 5.32 18.26
N ILE A 223 -2.33 5.69 17.06
CA ILE A 223 -1.66 4.74 16.16
C ILE A 223 -0.30 4.27 16.70
N GLY A 224 0.43 5.16 17.39
CA GLY A 224 1.69 4.80 18.05
C GLY A 224 1.48 3.79 19.18
N LEU A 225 0.38 3.93 19.94
CA LEU A 225 0.00 2.95 20.96
C LEU A 225 -0.38 1.60 20.33
N SER A 226 -1.18 1.63 19.25
CA SER A 226 -1.58 0.43 18.52
C SER A 226 -0.38 -0.33 17.94
N CYS A 227 0.60 0.38 17.39
CA CYS A 227 1.85 -0.21 16.93
C CYS A 227 2.63 -0.88 18.08
N GLN A 228 2.77 -0.20 19.22
CA GLN A 228 3.45 -0.78 20.39
C GLN A 228 2.78 -2.06 20.89
N ASP A 229 1.45 -2.11 20.91
CA ASP A 229 0.69 -3.29 21.31
C ASP A 229 0.90 -4.45 20.34
N LEU A 230 0.79 -4.17 19.03
CA LEU A 230 1.02 -5.18 17.98
C LEU A 230 2.43 -5.79 18.06
N ILE A 231 3.45 -4.95 18.18
CA ILE A 231 4.85 -5.42 18.22
C ILE A 231 5.16 -6.14 19.54
N TYR A 232 4.55 -5.73 20.65
CA TYR A 232 4.83 -6.35 21.94
C TYR A 232 4.44 -7.83 22.00
N ASP A 233 3.42 -8.21 21.21
CA ASP A 233 2.95 -9.60 21.09
C ASP A 233 3.90 -10.49 20.25
N ASN A 234 4.86 -9.91 19.54
CA ASN A 234 5.83 -10.66 18.75
C ASN A 234 6.80 -11.47 19.63
N ALA A 235 7.32 -12.56 19.06
CA ALA A 235 8.33 -13.40 19.70
C ALA A 235 9.66 -12.62 19.87
N TYR A 236 10.47 -13.00 20.87
CA TYR A 236 11.75 -12.33 21.13
C TYR A 236 12.70 -12.33 19.92
N PRO A 237 12.85 -13.42 19.13
CA PRO A 237 13.70 -13.39 17.94
C PRO A 237 13.27 -12.34 16.91
N SER A 238 11.96 -12.14 16.72
CA SER A 238 11.41 -11.14 15.81
C SER A 238 11.70 -9.70 16.27
N LEU A 239 11.83 -9.47 17.59
CA LEU A 239 12.10 -8.14 18.15
C LEU A 239 13.37 -7.47 17.60
N VAL A 240 14.34 -8.29 17.15
CA VAL A 240 15.65 -7.85 16.64
C VAL A 240 15.96 -8.39 15.25
N ALA A 241 14.99 -9.03 14.59
CA ALA A 241 15.17 -9.50 13.23
C ALA A 241 14.95 -8.32 12.27
N ASP A 242 15.87 -8.12 11.34
CA ASP A 242 15.67 -7.25 10.18
C ASP A 242 15.24 -8.14 9.01
N ASP A 243 14.00 -7.95 8.58
CA ASP A 243 13.40 -8.68 7.47
C ASP A 243 13.71 -8.04 6.10
N GLY A 244 14.43 -6.91 6.11
CA GLY A 244 14.77 -6.18 4.90
C GLY A 244 13.66 -5.26 4.39
N GLU A 245 12.56 -5.09 5.13
CA GLU A 245 11.47 -4.17 4.79
C GLU A 245 11.20 -3.20 5.94
N HIS A 246 11.16 -3.69 7.18
CA HIS A 246 10.75 -2.93 8.36
C HIS A 246 11.93 -2.51 9.24
N PRO A 247 11.91 -1.31 9.86
CA PRO A 247 12.74 -1.07 11.02
C PRO A 247 12.50 -2.15 12.05
N VAL A 248 13.58 -2.68 12.64
CA VAL A 248 13.45 -3.74 13.64
C VAL A 248 12.49 -3.34 14.76
N ASP A 249 11.66 -4.29 15.17
CA ASP A 249 10.59 -4.11 16.14
C ASP A 249 11.02 -3.39 17.43
N ALA A 250 12.26 -3.62 17.90
CA ALA A 250 12.80 -2.94 19.08
C ALA A 250 12.86 -1.41 18.95
N ILE A 251 13.04 -0.88 17.73
CA ILE A 251 13.20 0.56 17.50
C ILE A 251 12.02 1.21 16.79
N ARG A 252 11.24 0.46 16.01
CA ARG A 252 10.14 1.01 15.20
C ARG A 252 9.15 1.87 16.00
N PRO A 253 8.70 1.51 17.23
CA PRO A 253 7.80 2.37 18.00
C PRO A 253 8.33 3.76 18.37
N PHE A 254 9.65 3.95 18.35
CA PHE A 254 10.24 5.27 18.57
C PHE A 254 10.07 6.19 17.35
N ALA A 255 9.87 5.65 16.14
CA ALA A 255 9.52 6.45 14.97
C ALA A 255 8.19 7.19 15.20
N TYR A 256 7.17 6.51 15.72
CA TYR A 256 5.90 7.13 16.07
C TYR A 256 6.06 8.21 17.14
N SER A 257 6.78 7.91 18.23
CA SER A 257 6.97 8.88 19.31
C SER A 257 7.76 10.11 18.85
N THR A 258 8.75 9.92 17.98
CA THR A 258 9.53 11.01 17.36
C THR A 258 8.67 11.83 16.41
N ALA A 259 7.88 11.19 15.55
CA ALA A 259 6.97 11.89 14.66
C ALA A 259 5.98 12.76 15.45
N LEU A 260 5.35 12.19 16.47
CA LEU A 260 4.41 12.89 17.33
C LEU A 260 5.05 14.08 18.08
N ALA A 261 6.32 13.95 18.50
CA ALA A 261 7.04 15.07 19.12
C ALA A 261 7.25 16.22 18.12
N GLU A 262 7.66 15.92 16.88
CA GLU A 262 7.80 16.94 15.83
C GLU A 262 6.46 17.58 15.44
N LEU A 263 5.37 16.81 15.54
CA LEU A 263 4.00 17.27 15.34
C LEU A 263 3.40 18.01 16.56
N ASN A 264 4.21 18.28 17.60
CA ASN A 264 3.85 18.99 18.83
C ASN A 264 2.84 18.28 19.77
N TYR A 265 2.81 16.94 19.79
CA TYR A 265 2.08 16.16 20.80
C TYR A 265 2.91 16.04 22.09
N GLU A 266 2.97 17.13 22.85
CA GLU A 266 3.85 17.31 24.02
C GLU A 266 3.60 16.31 25.17
N GLN A 267 2.38 15.76 25.28
CA GLN A 267 2.03 14.82 26.34
C GLN A 267 2.11 13.37 25.88
N ALA A 268 1.57 13.06 24.71
CA ALA A 268 1.44 11.69 24.24
C ALA A 268 2.78 11.12 23.77
N ALA A 269 3.62 11.90 23.10
CA ALA A 269 4.94 11.46 22.63
C ALA A 269 5.86 10.95 23.77
N PRO A 270 6.06 11.69 24.90
CA PRO A 270 6.85 11.17 26.01
C PRO A 270 6.17 10.01 26.75
N ALA A 271 4.83 9.97 26.81
CA ALA A 271 4.10 8.85 27.41
C ALA A 271 4.30 7.54 26.63
N LEU A 272 4.20 7.60 25.29
CA LEU A 272 4.48 6.48 24.40
C LEU A 272 5.94 6.03 24.48
N THR A 273 6.88 6.98 24.49
CA THR A 273 8.31 6.68 24.67
C THR A 273 8.56 5.92 25.98
N THR A 274 7.98 6.40 27.09
CA THR A 274 8.13 5.78 28.42
C THR A 274 7.51 4.39 28.46
N CYS A 275 6.35 4.21 27.82
CA CYS A 275 5.68 2.91 27.72
C CYS A 275 6.55 1.89 27.00
N TRP A 276 7.07 2.25 25.82
CA TRP A 276 7.90 1.36 25.03
C TRP A 276 9.21 1.01 25.72
N GLN A 277 9.89 1.99 26.33
CA GLN A 277 11.09 1.73 27.13
C GLN A 277 10.84 0.77 28.29
N THR A 278 9.65 0.84 28.91
CA THR A 278 9.26 -0.09 29.97
C THR A 278 9.06 -1.50 29.41
N ARG A 279 8.41 -1.64 28.25
CA ARG A 279 8.24 -2.91 27.56
C ARG A 279 9.59 -3.52 27.14
N LEU A 280 10.49 -2.73 26.57
CA LEU A 280 11.84 -3.18 26.23
C LEU A 280 12.62 -3.67 27.44
N ARG A 281 12.47 -3.04 28.61
CA ARG A 281 13.12 -3.49 29.84
C ARG A 281 12.64 -4.88 30.26
N VAL A 282 11.34 -5.16 30.13
CA VAL A 282 10.77 -6.51 30.35
C VAL A 282 11.34 -7.50 29.33
N ARG A 283 11.62 -7.05 28.11
CA ARG A 283 12.26 -7.81 27.03
C ARG A 283 13.79 -7.71 27.07
N HIS A 284 14.38 -7.50 28.24
CA HIS A 284 15.84 -7.49 28.47
C HIS A 284 16.66 -6.45 27.69
N ASN A 285 16.04 -5.39 27.16
CA ASN A 285 16.70 -4.31 26.42
C ASN A 285 17.71 -4.84 25.39
N PRO A 286 17.24 -5.38 24.25
CA PRO A 286 18.17 -5.76 23.19
C PRO A 286 19.10 -4.59 22.85
N THR A 287 20.32 -4.91 22.42
CA THR A 287 21.38 -3.90 22.19
C THR A 287 21.86 -3.86 20.76
N ASN A 288 21.65 -4.93 19.98
CA ASN A 288 22.11 -5.05 18.61
C ASN A 288 21.11 -5.85 17.78
N PHE A 289 21.22 -5.73 16.46
CA PHE A 289 20.57 -6.57 15.46
C PHE A 289 21.55 -6.88 14.34
N ILE A 290 21.22 -7.83 13.46
CA ILE A 290 21.99 -8.10 12.24
C ILE A 290 21.13 -7.60 11.07
N PRO A 291 21.57 -6.58 10.32
CA PRO A 291 20.80 -6.10 9.18
C PRO A 291 20.59 -7.17 8.11
N PHE A 292 19.52 -7.06 7.35
CA PHE A 292 19.20 -8.00 6.28
C PHE A 292 20.35 -8.08 5.26
N GLY A 293 20.82 -9.29 4.98
CA GLY A 293 21.94 -9.53 4.07
C GLY A 293 23.32 -9.12 4.61
N ALA A 294 23.42 -8.64 5.86
CA ALA A 294 24.68 -8.32 6.51
C ALA A 294 25.19 -9.46 7.40
N ASN A 295 26.49 -9.45 7.70
CA ASN A 295 27.14 -10.41 8.61
C ASN A 295 27.68 -9.75 9.88
N THR A 296 27.52 -8.43 10.01
CA THR A 296 28.05 -7.65 11.12
C THR A 296 26.89 -7.06 11.92
N PRO A 297 26.87 -7.21 13.25
CA PRO A 297 25.83 -6.62 14.07
C PRO A 297 25.93 -5.08 14.06
N VAL A 298 24.77 -4.42 14.11
CA VAL A 298 24.62 -2.98 14.26
C VAL A 298 23.99 -2.69 15.62
N SER A 299 24.44 -1.64 16.30
CA SER A 299 23.91 -1.27 17.60
C SER A 299 22.52 -0.65 17.46
N LEU A 300 21.57 -1.02 18.33
CA LEU A 300 20.23 -0.43 18.32
C LEU A 300 20.23 1.08 18.61
N PRO A 301 21.11 1.66 19.45
CA PRO A 301 21.21 3.11 19.59
C PRO A 301 21.60 3.85 18.30
N GLU A 302 22.49 3.26 17.50
CA GLU A 302 22.86 3.80 16.18
C GLU A 302 21.67 3.74 15.22
N ALA A 303 20.99 2.59 15.13
CA ALA A 303 19.81 2.45 14.27
C ALA A 303 18.64 3.33 14.71
N LEU A 304 18.41 3.47 16.02
CA LEU A 304 17.43 4.40 16.57
C LEU A 304 17.73 5.84 16.15
N THR A 305 19.00 6.25 16.18
CA THR A 305 19.41 7.59 15.71
C THR A 305 19.10 7.76 14.22
N ALA A 306 19.36 6.75 13.40
CA ALA A 306 19.05 6.79 11.96
C ALA A 306 17.55 6.88 11.69
N VAL A 307 16.73 6.05 12.36
CA VAL A 307 15.26 6.07 12.25
C VAL A 307 14.71 7.43 12.70
N ASN A 308 15.11 7.94 13.87
CA ASN A 308 14.64 9.23 14.34
C ASN A 308 15.00 10.37 13.37
N ASN A 309 16.24 10.37 12.83
CA ASN A 309 16.64 11.37 11.84
C ASN A 309 15.80 11.29 10.56
N ALA A 310 15.48 10.07 10.09
CA ALA A 310 14.60 9.86 8.94
C ALA A 310 13.18 10.40 9.23
N THR A 311 12.61 10.02 10.37
CA THR A 311 11.30 10.47 10.84
C THR A 311 11.21 12.00 10.90
N ILE A 312 12.18 12.66 11.54
CA ILE A 312 12.23 14.13 11.65
C ILE A 312 12.27 14.77 10.26
N ARG A 313 13.10 14.24 9.35
CA ARG A 313 13.17 14.76 7.97
C ARG A 313 11.86 14.59 7.22
N PHE A 314 11.17 13.46 7.40
CA PHE A 314 9.92 13.17 6.71
C PHE A 314 8.78 14.05 7.23
N VAL A 315 8.66 14.25 8.54
CA VAL A 315 7.70 15.22 9.12
C VAL A 315 7.98 16.62 8.58
N ASN A 316 9.22 17.10 8.70
CA ASN A 316 9.59 18.43 8.23
C ASN A 316 9.37 18.62 6.74
N TYR A 317 9.63 17.59 5.94
CA TYR A 317 9.38 17.63 4.50
C TYR A 317 7.88 17.70 4.19
N LEU A 318 7.06 16.88 4.86
CA LEU A 318 5.61 16.87 4.67
C LEU A 318 4.99 18.22 5.06
N GLU A 319 5.33 18.76 6.22
CA GLU A 319 4.77 20.03 6.70
C GLU A 319 5.33 21.24 5.94
N ASN A 320 6.65 21.35 5.78
CA ASN A 320 7.27 22.57 5.27
C ASN A 320 7.40 22.59 3.74
N THR A 321 7.64 21.43 3.12
CA THR A 321 7.86 21.34 1.66
C THR A 321 6.57 20.99 0.94
N ARG A 322 5.87 19.94 1.39
CA ARG A 322 4.63 19.46 0.77
C ARG A 322 3.37 20.12 1.35
N ARG A 323 3.50 20.91 2.42
CA ARG A 323 2.40 21.66 3.06
C ARG A 323 1.23 20.76 3.45
N VAL A 324 1.52 19.53 3.85
CA VAL A 324 0.53 18.62 4.39
C VAL A 324 0.08 19.17 5.74
N GLN A 325 -1.21 19.45 5.86
CA GLN A 325 -1.80 19.91 7.11
C GLN A 325 -2.34 18.69 7.86
N GLN A 326 -2.09 18.62 9.16
CA GLN A 326 -2.75 17.64 10.02
C GLN A 326 -4.26 17.89 9.98
N PRO A 327 -5.09 16.87 9.69
CA PRO A 327 -6.52 16.96 9.94
C PRO A 327 -6.77 17.01 11.46
N GLY A 328 -8.04 17.12 11.87
CA GLY A 328 -8.39 16.78 13.25
C GLY A 328 -8.01 15.31 13.52
N PRO A 329 -7.09 15.03 14.47
CA PRO A 329 -6.57 13.68 14.67
C PRO A 329 -7.64 12.76 15.27
N TRP A 330 -7.44 11.46 15.11
CA TRP A 330 -8.39 10.45 15.63
C TRP A 330 -8.30 10.30 17.17
N SER A 331 -7.26 10.89 17.77
CA SER A 331 -7.06 11.03 19.22
C SER A 331 -6.30 12.31 19.51
N ASN A 332 -6.57 12.96 20.64
CA ASN A 332 -5.92 14.18 21.06
C ASN A 332 -4.59 13.90 21.80
N ASP A 333 -3.83 14.96 22.05
CA ASP A 333 -2.65 14.92 22.89
C ASP A 333 -3.01 14.61 24.36
N ALA A 334 -2.83 13.36 24.77
CA ALA A 334 -3.10 12.89 26.13
C ALA A 334 -1.95 12.03 26.67
N ALA A 335 -1.53 12.30 27.92
CA ALA A 335 -0.53 11.48 28.61
C ALA A 335 -1.07 10.11 29.04
N SER A 336 -2.39 9.99 29.21
CA SER A 336 -3.06 8.74 29.57
C SER A 336 -3.26 7.86 28.33
N LEU A 337 -2.52 6.75 28.24
CA LEU A 337 -2.61 5.85 27.09
C LEU A 337 -3.97 5.18 26.96
N SER A 338 -4.68 4.92 28.07
CA SER A 338 -6.05 4.41 28.02
C SER A 338 -7.02 5.42 27.40
N ASP A 339 -6.78 6.71 27.60
CA ASP A 339 -7.62 7.77 27.06
C ASP A 339 -7.48 7.85 25.53
N LEU A 340 -6.29 7.54 24.98
CA LEU A 340 -6.09 7.49 23.52
C LEU A 340 -7.03 6.48 22.85
N TYR A 341 -7.14 5.27 23.40
CA TYR A 341 -8.07 4.27 22.87
C TYR A 341 -9.53 4.64 23.10
N ALA A 342 -9.88 5.16 24.27
CA ALA A 342 -11.24 5.60 24.55
C ALA A 342 -11.69 6.72 23.60
N GLN A 343 -10.81 7.69 23.34
CA GLN A 343 -11.06 8.77 22.38
C GLN A 343 -11.24 8.24 20.95
N PHE A 344 -10.43 7.28 20.52
CA PHE A 344 -10.59 6.68 19.20
C PHE A 344 -11.89 5.86 19.11
N GLU A 345 -12.21 5.07 20.12
CA GLU A 345 -13.46 4.30 20.18
C GLU A 345 -14.69 5.22 20.13
N GLU A 346 -14.64 6.40 20.76
CA GLU A 346 -15.67 7.42 20.62
C GLU A 346 -15.67 8.03 19.21
N TRP A 347 -14.52 8.50 18.74
CA TRP A 347 -14.36 9.17 17.45
C TRP A 347 -14.85 8.30 16.28
N VAL A 348 -14.56 6.99 16.29
CA VAL A 348 -14.91 6.05 15.22
C VAL A 348 -16.41 5.68 15.19
N THR A 349 -17.18 6.06 16.22
CA THR A 349 -18.66 5.91 16.18
C THR A 349 -19.30 7.00 15.33
N THR A 350 -18.70 8.19 15.28
CA THR A 350 -19.19 9.35 14.52
C THR A 350 -18.03 10.05 13.81
N PRO A 351 -17.33 9.38 12.88
CA PRO A 351 -16.25 10.02 12.14
C PRO A 351 -16.81 11.20 11.30
N PRO A 352 -15.99 12.22 11.02
CA PRO A 352 -16.40 13.32 10.15
C PRO A 352 -16.96 12.81 8.81
N GLU A 353 -17.95 13.52 8.26
CA GLU A 353 -18.43 13.22 6.92
C GLU A 353 -17.29 13.40 5.90
N THR A 354 -17.08 12.40 5.06
CA THR A 354 -16.14 12.44 3.93
C THR A 354 -16.86 12.02 2.66
N ALA A 355 -16.44 12.60 1.54
CA ALA A 355 -16.92 12.24 0.22
C ALA A 355 -16.30 10.89 -0.21
N VAL A 356 -17.06 9.81 -0.11
CA VAL A 356 -16.63 8.51 -0.63
C VAL A 356 -16.93 8.45 -2.13
N TYR A 357 -15.89 8.36 -2.95
CA TYR A 357 -16.01 8.31 -4.40
C TYR A 357 -16.24 6.89 -4.89
N THR A 358 -17.10 6.71 -5.89
CA THR A 358 -17.28 5.44 -6.60
C THR A 358 -16.50 5.49 -7.91
N LEU A 359 -15.70 4.46 -8.21
CA LEU A 359 -15.09 4.32 -9.54
C LEU A 359 -16.18 3.88 -10.53
N ARG A 360 -16.32 4.59 -11.64
CA ARG A 360 -17.34 4.31 -12.65
C ARG A 360 -16.73 4.22 -14.03
N ASP A 361 -17.32 3.33 -14.82
CA ASP A 361 -17.14 3.32 -16.26
C ASP A 361 -17.72 4.58 -16.89
N LEU A 362 -16.98 5.11 -17.85
CA LEU A 362 -17.36 6.25 -18.66
C LEU A 362 -17.30 5.83 -20.14
N GLU A 363 -17.86 6.67 -21.01
CA GLU A 363 -17.81 6.44 -22.45
C GLU A 363 -16.37 6.30 -22.98
N ASN A 364 -16.25 5.62 -24.12
CA ASN A 364 -14.98 5.47 -24.86
C ASN A 364 -13.87 4.73 -24.08
N GLY A 365 -14.25 3.76 -23.25
CA GLY A 365 -13.30 2.93 -22.50
C GLY A 365 -12.52 3.72 -21.44
N LYS A 366 -13.15 4.74 -20.86
CA LYS A 366 -12.61 5.53 -19.75
C LYS A 366 -13.25 5.11 -18.43
N VAL A 367 -12.60 5.48 -17.34
CA VAL A 367 -13.13 5.43 -15.98
C VAL A 367 -12.91 6.76 -15.29
N GLY A 368 -13.72 7.06 -14.29
CA GLY A 368 -13.55 8.24 -13.43
C GLY A 368 -14.19 8.01 -12.07
N LEU A 369 -13.81 8.84 -11.10
CA LEU A 369 -14.36 8.84 -9.76
C LEU A 369 -15.57 9.77 -9.70
N VAL A 370 -16.68 9.29 -9.13
CA VAL A 370 -17.95 10.02 -9.03
C VAL A 370 -18.40 10.02 -7.58
N HIS A 371 -18.76 11.20 -7.06
CA HIS A 371 -19.35 11.34 -5.72
C HIS A 371 -20.79 11.87 -5.85
N ASN A 372 -21.78 11.12 -5.38
CA ASN A 372 -23.20 11.54 -5.32
C ASN A 372 -23.74 12.18 -6.62
N GLY A 373 -23.39 11.62 -7.78
CA GLY A 373 -23.85 12.10 -9.09
C GLY A 373 -23.14 13.35 -9.62
N SER A 374 -22.08 13.81 -8.95
CA SER A 374 -21.20 14.87 -9.47
C SER A 374 -20.53 14.48 -10.79
N ALA A 375 -19.96 15.49 -11.47
CA ALA A 375 -19.15 15.25 -12.65
C ALA A 375 -17.94 14.35 -12.31
N PRO A 376 -17.57 13.41 -13.18
CA PRO A 376 -16.46 12.52 -12.92
C PRO A 376 -15.13 13.27 -12.82
N VAL A 377 -14.33 12.93 -11.82
CA VAL A 377 -12.96 13.40 -11.62
C VAL A 377 -11.95 12.27 -11.84
N SER A 378 -10.65 12.59 -11.87
CA SER A 378 -9.56 11.61 -12.06
C SER A 378 -9.72 10.71 -13.28
N ILE A 379 -10.32 11.25 -14.34
CA ILE A 379 -10.66 10.52 -15.55
C ILE A 379 -9.39 9.93 -16.18
N ARG A 380 -9.45 8.65 -16.56
CA ARG A 380 -8.37 7.95 -17.27
C ARG A 380 -8.94 6.89 -18.21
N ARG A 381 -8.13 6.44 -19.18
CA ARG A 381 -8.48 5.28 -20.01
C ARG A 381 -8.29 4.01 -19.18
N LYS A 382 -9.16 3.01 -19.31
CA LYS A 382 -9.02 1.72 -18.63
C LYS A 382 -7.62 1.13 -18.85
N GLY A 383 -7.02 0.64 -17.77
CA GLY A 383 -5.69 0.03 -17.78
C GLY A 383 -4.51 0.99 -17.94
N ARG A 384 -4.74 2.31 -18.01
CA ARG A 384 -3.65 3.30 -17.96
C ARG A 384 -3.30 3.62 -16.51
N THR A 385 -2.00 3.68 -16.27
CA THR A 385 -1.41 3.96 -14.96
C THR A 385 -1.17 5.45 -14.72
N LYS A 386 -1.09 6.26 -15.79
CA LYS A 386 -0.63 7.67 -15.77
C LYS A 386 0.81 7.83 -15.24
N THR A 387 1.60 6.77 -15.31
CA THR A 387 3.00 6.79 -14.91
C THR A 387 3.91 6.72 -16.14
N TRP A 388 5.22 6.83 -15.92
CA TRP A 388 6.25 6.66 -16.94
C TRP A 388 6.17 5.30 -17.66
N ARG A 389 5.48 4.30 -17.10
CA ARG A 389 5.27 2.98 -17.72
C ARG A 389 4.45 3.06 -19.00
N ASP A 390 3.42 3.90 -19.00
CA ASP A 390 2.57 4.10 -20.17
C ASP A 390 3.35 4.71 -21.33
N TRP A 391 4.25 5.65 -21.00
CA TRP A 391 5.18 6.24 -21.94
C TRP A 391 6.19 5.21 -22.43
N PHE A 392 6.85 4.46 -21.53
CA PHE A 392 7.85 3.48 -21.90
C PHE A 392 7.29 2.39 -22.81
N LYS A 393 6.09 1.84 -22.53
CA LYS A 393 5.44 0.87 -23.42
C LYS A 393 5.20 1.44 -24.82
N ALA A 394 4.84 2.73 -24.92
CA ALA A 394 4.64 3.41 -26.19
C ALA A 394 5.97 3.63 -26.93
N GLU A 395 7.02 4.06 -26.23
CA GLU A 395 8.36 4.22 -26.81
C GLU A 395 8.98 2.89 -27.23
N ALA A 396 8.83 1.84 -26.42
CA ALA A 396 9.31 0.50 -26.72
C ALA A 396 8.72 -0.04 -28.02
N ALA A 397 7.46 0.30 -28.33
CA ALA A 397 6.83 -0.06 -29.60
C ALA A 397 7.46 0.65 -30.81
N ASN A 398 8.02 1.85 -30.61
CA ASN A 398 8.65 2.66 -31.65
C ASN A 398 10.19 2.55 -31.70
N HIS A 399 10.80 1.98 -30.65
CA HIS A 399 12.25 1.81 -30.56
C HIS A 399 12.76 0.94 -31.72
N ASP A 400 13.98 1.17 -32.21
CA ASP A 400 14.62 0.27 -33.18
C ASP A 400 15.54 -0.71 -32.44
N GLY A 401 15.33 -2.01 -32.62
CA GLY A 401 16.14 -3.05 -31.98
C GLY A 401 15.68 -3.49 -30.59
N PRO A 402 16.41 -4.45 -29.99
CA PRO A 402 16.03 -5.13 -28.75
C PRO A 402 16.24 -4.27 -27.50
N ILE A 403 15.41 -4.49 -26.49
CA ILE A 403 15.44 -3.83 -25.18
C ILE A 403 15.99 -4.83 -24.17
N ALA A 404 17.10 -4.46 -23.53
CA ALA A 404 17.71 -5.27 -22.48
C ALA A 404 16.86 -5.31 -21.21
N TRP A 405 17.10 -6.31 -20.36
CA TRP A 405 16.28 -6.57 -19.17
C TRP A 405 16.22 -5.40 -18.19
N ASN A 406 17.30 -4.65 -18.02
CA ASN A 406 17.33 -3.45 -17.20
C ASN A 406 16.41 -2.34 -17.74
N GLY A 407 16.10 -2.35 -19.04
CA GLY A 407 15.14 -1.43 -19.64
C GLY A 407 13.69 -1.79 -19.33
N TRP A 408 13.32 -3.07 -19.44
CA TRP A 408 11.93 -3.49 -19.23
C TRP A 408 11.60 -3.94 -17.79
N LEU A 409 12.60 -4.21 -16.94
CA LEU A 409 12.39 -4.66 -15.56
C LEU A 409 11.48 -3.71 -14.75
N PRO A 410 11.66 -2.38 -14.82
CA PRO A 410 10.80 -1.49 -14.05
C PRO A 410 9.33 -1.48 -14.54
N ILE A 411 9.07 -1.93 -15.78
CA ILE A 411 7.71 -2.19 -16.29
C ILE A 411 7.16 -3.48 -15.70
N PHE A 412 8.00 -4.52 -15.62
CA PHE A 412 7.63 -5.79 -15.03
C PHE A 412 7.25 -5.59 -13.57
N THR A 413 8.17 -5.06 -12.76
CA THR A 413 7.96 -4.86 -11.33
C THR A 413 6.87 -3.85 -11.03
N SER A 414 6.60 -2.90 -11.93
CA SER A 414 5.40 -2.05 -11.85
C SER A 414 5.13 -1.47 -10.45
N GLY A 415 6.17 -1.01 -9.75
CA GLY A 415 6.03 -0.50 -8.37
C GLY A 415 5.50 -1.59 -7.44
N PHE A 416 6.18 -2.72 -7.43
CA PHE A 416 5.89 -3.92 -6.62
C PHE A 416 4.66 -4.74 -7.02
N TRP A 417 4.12 -4.55 -8.23
CA TRP A 417 2.95 -5.29 -8.68
C TRP A 417 3.20 -6.81 -8.70
N PRO A 418 4.13 -7.40 -9.47
CA PRO A 418 4.31 -8.86 -9.49
C PRO A 418 5.13 -9.41 -8.31
N THR A 419 5.57 -8.59 -7.35
CA THR A 419 6.57 -9.01 -6.36
C THR A 419 6.00 -9.41 -5.00
N LYS A 420 4.70 -9.21 -4.74
CA LYS A 420 4.08 -9.59 -3.46
C LYS A 420 3.04 -10.68 -3.70
N GLY A 421 3.46 -11.94 -3.53
CA GLY A 421 2.58 -13.10 -3.55
C GLY A 421 1.77 -13.23 -2.25
N PRO A 422 0.74 -14.08 -2.19
CA PRO A 422 -0.08 -14.26 -0.98
C PRO A 422 0.67 -14.85 0.23
N ASP A 423 1.87 -15.41 0.00
CA ASP A 423 2.66 -16.15 0.99
C ASP A 423 3.85 -15.37 1.59
N ASP A 424 4.06 -14.10 1.24
CA ASP A 424 5.18 -13.32 1.80
C ASP A 424 5.01 -12.95 3.30
N ASN A 425 4.00 -13.53 3.99
CA ASN A 425 3.91 -13.54 5.46
C ASN A 425 4.44 -14.84 6.08
N SER A 426 5.12 -15.72 5.34
CA SER A 426 5.94 -16.78 5.92
C SER A 426 7.40 -16.43 5.71
N ASP A 427 8.06 -15.96 6.78
CA ASP A 427 9.52 -15.97 6.98
C ASP A 427 10.36 -16.18 5.71
N GLY A 428 10.74 -15.09 5.04
CA GLY A 428 11.88 -15.03 4.11
C GLY A 428 11.77 -15.87 2.83
N GLY A 429 11.23 -15.25 1.78
CA GLY A 429 11.39 -15.69 0.39
C GLY A 429 12.03 -14.60 -0.45
N ASN A 430 13.37 -14.60 -0.51
CA ASN A 430 14.19 -13.74 -1.39
C ASN A 430 13.66 -13.71 -2.84
N PRO A 431 13.80 -12.59 -3.58
CA PRO A 431 13.89 -12.63 -5.04
C PRO A 431 15.12 -13.41 -5.53
#